data_AF-E4X2U5-F1
#
_entry.id   AF-E4X2U5-F1
#
_cell.length_a   1.000
_cell.length_b   1.000
_cell.length_c   1.000
_cell.angle_alpha   90.00
_cell.angle_beta   90.00
_cell.angle_gamma   90.00
#
_symmetry.space_group_name_H-M   'P 1'
#
loop_
_entity.id
_entity.type
_entity.pdbx_description
1 polymer ?
#
loop_
_entity_poly.entity_id
_entity_poly.type
_entity_poly.pdbx_seq_one_letter_code
_entity_poly.pdbx_strand_id
1 'polypeptide(L)'
;MLAARSLAAHSPFFPKPKKTPFPNRGPGFAVKDICDLDGQTFDLTENIILTEPQVNNDQYESNKNCQVTITVPDKQISLQFEHFEVESTMLGSCIDWLKIGDHTFCGSADDAFFTHDVGFDRNQEYSTGEQTLAFHWYTDYMTTDQGFRVILKHKNDQSKPDFFDNSNGFQSRLTASKKHKEQ
;
A
#
# COMPACT_ATOMS: atom_id res chain seq x y z
N MET A 1 -57.32 16.00 -4.21
CA MET A 1 -56.21 15.64 -3.30
C MET A 1 -55.47 14.47 -3.91
N LEU A 2 -54.31 14.70 -4.55
CA LEU A 2 -53.41 13.63 -5.01
C LEU A 2 -52.32 13.45 -3.95
N ALA A 3 -52.18 12.23 -3.42
CA ALA A 3 -51.05 11.86 -2.57
C ALA A 3 -49.93 11.30 -3.45
N ALA A 4 -48.83 12.05 -3.60
CA ALA A 4 -47.61 11.54 -4.21
C ALA A 4 -46.86 10.66 -3.19
N ARG A 5 -46.72 9.36 -3.49
CA ARG A 5 -45.86 8.45 -2.73
C ARG A 5 -44.42 8.65 -3.19
N SER A 6 -43.57 9.10 -2.26
CA SER A 6 -42.13 9.17 -2.44
C SER A 6 -41.55 7.76 -2.57
N LEU A 7 -40.88 7.49 -3.69
CA LEU A 7 -40.06 6.29 -3.88
C LEU A 7 -38.67 6.58 -3.32
N ALA A 8 -38.38 6.05 -2.13
CA ALA A 8 -37.02 6.04 -1.59
C ALA A 8 -36.19 5.03 -2.39
N ALA A 9 -35.23 5.53 -3.17
CA ALA A 9 -34.23 4.73 -3.85
C ALA A 9 -33.37 4.00 -2.82
N HIS A 10 -33.66 2.72 -2.59
CA HIS A 10 -32.76 1.83 -1.88
C HIS A 10 -31.63 1.47 -2.83
N SER A 11 -30.44 2.01 -2.59
CA SER A 11 -29.23 1.54 -3.26
C SER A 11 -29.08 0.05 -2.99
N PRO A 12 -28.88 -0.81 -4.00
CA PRO A 12 -28.65 -2.21 -3.78
C PRO A 12 -27.32 -2.36 -3.02
N PHE A 13 -27.41 -2.78 -1.76
CA PHE A 13 -26.26 -3.24 -1.00
C PHE A 13 -25.82 -4.58 -1.61
N PHE A 14 -24.92 -4.51 -2.59
CA PHE A 14 -24.27 -5.71 -3.09
C PHE A 14 -23.31 -6.18 -1.99
N PRO A 15 -23.52 -7.36 -1.38
CA PRO A 15 -22.54 -7.91 -0.48
C PRO A 15 -21.24 -8.11 -1.27
N LYS A 16 -20.16 -7.46 -0.83
CA LYS A 16 -18.81 -7.74 -1.35
C LYS A 16 -18.61 -9.27 -1.30
N PRO A 17 -18.05 -9.90 -2.34
CA PRO A 17 -17.80 -11.35 -2.32
C PRO A 17 -17.00 -11.67 -1.06
N LYS A 18 -17.40 -12.72 -0.32
CA LYS A 18 -16.62 -13.20 0.83
C LYS A 18 -15.26 -13.66 0.30
N LYS A 19 -14.23 -12.85 0.54
CA LYS A 19 -12.87 -13.17 0.14
C LYS A 19 -12.31 -14.17 1.14
N THR A 20 -11.56 -15.14 0.64
CA THR A 20 -10.93 -16.15 1.48
C THR A 20 -9.92 -15.47 2.40
N PRO A 21 -9.85 -15.85 3.70
CA PRO A 21 -8.78 -15.41 4.58
C PRO A 21 -7.44 -15.58 3.88
N PHE A 22 -6.68 -14.51 3.72
CA PHE A 22 -5.28 -14.66 3.30
C PHE A 22 -4.56 -15.35 4.46
N PRO A 23 -4.14 -16.63 4.32
CA PRO A 23 -3.32 -17.22 5.35
C PRO A 23 -2.06 -16.37 5.48
N ASN A 24 -1.62 -16.07 6.70
CA ASN A 24 -0.30 -15.48 7.00
C ASN A 24 0.86 -16.44 6.64
N ARG A 25 0.80 -17.07 5.47
CA ARG A 25 1.75 -18.04 4.93
C ARG A 25 1.79 -17.88 3.41
N GLY A 26 2.54 -16.89 2.95
CA GLY A 26 3.25 -16.99 1.66
C GLY A 26 4.49 -17.89 1.82
N PRO A 27 5.06 -18.42 0.73
CA PRO A 27 6.22 -19.32 0.81
C PRO A 27 7.46 -18.57 1.31
N GLY A 28 7.80 -18.73 2.59
CA GLY A 28 9.15 -18.49 3.13
C GLY A 28 9.53 -17.06 3.53
N PHE A 29 8.60 -16.11 3.62
CA PHE A 29 8.89 -14.75 4.11
C PHE A 29 8.30 -14.51 5.50
N ALA A 30 9.05 -13.80 6.35
CA ALA A 30 8.53 -13.30 7.62
C ALA A 30 7.51 -12.19 7.36
N VAL A 31 6.40 -12.18 8.10
CA VAL A 31 5.39 -11.11 8.05
C VAL A 31 5.65 -10.14 9.21
N LYS A 32 5.64 -8.84 8.93
CA LYS A 32 5.84 -7.78 9.90
C LYS A 32 4.72 -6.76 9.80
N ASP A 33 4.14 -6.42 10.94
CA ASP A 33 3.18 -5.33 11.06
C ASP A 33 3.93 -4.00 11.18
N ILE A 34 3.54 -3.00 10.40
CA ILE A 34 4.14 -1.66 10.42
C ILE A 34 3.99 -0.97 11.78
N CYS A 35 2.90 -1.21 12.50
CA CYS A 35 2.65 -0.62 13.81
C CYS A 35 3.44 -1.30 14.93
N ASP A 36 3.83 -2.56 14.77
CA ASP A 36 4.79 -3.22 15.68
C ASP A 36 6.21 -2.62 15.55
N LEU A 37 6.48 -1.98 14.42
CA LEU A 37 7.74 -1.32 14.09
C LEU A 37 7.68 0.21 14.27
N ASP A 38 6.62 0.73 14.89
CA ASP A 38 6.38 2.17 14.97
C ASP A 38 7.54 2.92 15.66
N GLY A 39 7.99 4.00 15.01
CA GLY A 39 9.10 4.84 15.43
C GLY A 39 10.49 4.20 15.25
N GLN A 40 10.59 3.02 14.62
CA GLN A 40 11.85 2.29 14.52
C GLN A 40 12.55 2.48 13.17
N THR A 41 13.86 2.24 13.19
CA THR A 41 14.62 1.86 11.99
C THR A 41 14.79 0.34 12.01
N PHE A 42 14.30 -0.33 10.97
CA PHE A 42 14.32 -1.78 10.86
C PHE A 42 15.30 -2.22 9.78
N ASP A 43 16.28 -3.02 10.18
CA ASP A 43 17.29 -3.59 9.28
C ASP A 43 16.69 -4.79 8.52
N LEU A 44 16.55 -4.67 7.20
CA LEU A 44 16.04 -5.72 6.33
C LEU A 44 17.14 -6.76 6.04
N THR A 45 17.29 -7.72 6.95
CA THR A 45 18.29 -8.81 6.82
C THR A 45 17.79 -10.00 6.01
N GLU A 46 16.50 -10.07 5.72
CA GLU A 46 15.85 -11.07 4.88
C GLU A 46 14.65 -10.44 4.17
N ASN A 47 14.09 -11.14 3.19
CA ASN A 47 12.88 -10.67 2.54
C ASN A 47 11.68 -10.80 3.50
N ILE A 48 10.87 -9.76 3.60
CA ILE A 48 9.69 -9.73 4.48
C ILE A 48 8.44 -9.34 3.71
N ILE A 49 7.29 -9.57 4.32
CA ILE A 49 6.02 -8.96 3.93
C ILE A 49 5.66 -7.95 5.00
N LEU A 50 5.63 -6.67 4.64
CA LEU A 50 5.14 -5.60 5.48
C LEU A 50 3.62 -5.49 5.32
N THR A 51 2.91 -5.43 6.44
CA THR A 51 1.45 -5.32 6.53
C THR A 51 1.05 -4.28 7.58
N GLU A 52 -0.25 -4.11 7.74
CA GLU A 52 -0.94 -3.28 8.74
C GLU A 52 -1.67 -4.14 9.79
N PRO A 53 -2.06 -3.54 10.94
CA PRO A 53 -2.84 -4.25 11.95
C PRO A 53 -4.26 -4.53 11.46
N GLN A 54 -4.69 -5.78 11.64
CA GLN A 54 -5.98 -6.30 11.16
C GLN A 54 -6.92 -6.64 12.33
N VAL A 55 -8.16 -6.15 12.28
CA VAL A 55 -9.24 -6.56 13.19
C VAL A 55 -9.73 -7.96 12.84
N ASN A 56 -9.81 -8.25 11.53
CA ASN A 56 -10.17 -9.54 10.97
C ASN A 56 -9.57 -9.65 9.55
N ASN A 57 -9.87 -10.71 8.81
CA ASN A 57 -9.22 -10.93 7.50
C ASN A 57 -9.60 -9.94 6.40
N ASP A 58 -10.65 -9.12 6.61
CA ASP A 58 -11.20 -8.20 5.61
C ASP A 58 -11.10 -6.73 6.05
N GLN A 59 -10.51 -6.44 7.23
CA GLN A 59 -10.57 -5.12 7.85
C GLN A 59 -9.33 -4.79 8.67
N TYR A 60 -8.56 -3.79 8.24
CA TYR A 60 -7.54 -3.16 9.08
C TYR A 60 -8.14 -2.39 10.26
N GLU A 61 -7.31 -2.11 11.26
CA GLU A 61 -7.67 -1.26 12.41
C GLU A 61 -7.74 0.23 12.02
N SER A 62 -8.79 0.91 12.48
CA SER A 62 -8.94 2.36 12.40
C SER A 62 -8.03 3.10 13.40
N ASN A 63 -7.87 4.41 13.22
CA ASN A 63 -7.10 5.32 14.08
C ASN A 63 -5.62 4.95 14.24
N LYS A 64 -4.98 4.52 13.15
CA LYS A 64 -3.54 4.22 13.13
C LYS A 64 -2.74 5.37 12.55
N ASN A 65 -1.52 5.51 13.06
CA ASN A 65 -0.56 6.50 12.62
C ASN A 65 0.83 5.95 12.96
N CYS A 66 1.32 5.04 12.13
CA CYS A 66 2.51 4.24 12.39
C CYS A 66 3.58 4.52 11.34
N GLN A 67 4.81 4.67 11.77
CA GLN A 67 5.95 5.03 10.91
C GLN A 67 7.12 4.10 11.14
N VAL A 68 7.73 3.61 10.05
CA VAL A 68 8.96 2.83 10.12
C VAL A 68 9.92 3.26 9.03
N THR A 69 11.21 3.28 9.34
CA THR A 69 12.26 3.42 8.34
C THR A 69 12.88 2.03 8.10
N ILE A 70 12.75 1.50 6.89
CA ILE A 70 13.41 0.24 6.51
C ILE A 70 14.78 0.57 5.94
N THR A 71 15.83 -0.13 6.38
CA THR A 71 17.19 0.08 5.89
C THR A 71 17.89 -1.23 5.49
N VAL A 72 18.80 -1.15 4.53
CA VAL A 72 19.64 -2.26 4.07
C VAL A 72 21.07 -1.73 3.91
N PRO A 73 22.07 -2.26 4.63
CA PRO A 73 23.40 -1.63 4.64
C PRO A 73 24.16 -1.66 3.30
N ASP A 74 24.21 -2.81 2.64
CA ASP A 74 25.11 -3.06 1.49
C ASP A 74 24.35 -3.47 0.21
N LYS A 75 23.07 -3.09 0.12
CA LYS A 75 22.12 -3.58 -0.87
C LYS A 75 21.15 -2.45 -1.27
N GLN A 76 20.18 -2.76 -2.12
CA GLN A 76 19.04 -1.89 -2.39
C GLN A 76 17.74 -2.55 -1.96
N ILE A 77 16.76 -1.73 -1.59
CA ILE A 77 15.40 -2.18 -1.36
C ILE A 77 14.71 -2.34 -2.71
N SER A 78 14.07 -3.48 -2.93
CA SER A 78 13.00 -3.58 -3.92
C SER A 78 11.68 -3.91 -3.25
N LEU A 79 10.59 -3.45 -3.86
CA LEU A 79 9.24 -3.63 -3.35
C LEU A 79 8.31 -4.21 -4.42
N GLN A 80 7.35 -5.00 -3.98
CA GLN A 80 6.27 -5.54 -4.80
C GLN A 80 4.98 -5.52 -3.98
N PHE A 81 3.89 -5.07 -4.56
CA PHE A 81 2.58 -5.15 -3.93
C PHE A 81 1.95 -6.51 -4.22
N GLU A 82 1.79 -7.33 -3.19
CA GLU A 82 1.01 -8.58 -3.28
C GLU A 82 -0.49 -8.26 -3.20
N HIS A 83 -0.87 -7.31 -2.35
CA HIS A 83 -2.24 -6.86 -2.15
C HIS A 83 -2.29 -5.38 -1.75
N PHE A 84 -3.35 -4.67 -2.16
CA PHE A 84 -3.59 -3.30 -1.75
C PHE A 84 -5.06 -2.89 -1.96
N GLU A 85 -5.78 -2.72 -0.86
CA GLU A 85 -7.16 -2.22 -0.76
C GLU A 85 -7.25 -1.32 0.47
N VAL A 86 -7.10 -0.02 0.25
CA VAL A 86 -7.15 1.03 1.27
C VAL A 86 -8.27 1.99 0.92
N GLU A 87 -8.98 2.55 1.92
CA GLU A 87 -10.05 3.51 1.65
C GLU A 87 -9.57 4.61 0.69
N SER A 88 -10.38 4.86 -0.35
CA SER A 88 -9.98 5.67 -1.49
C SER A 88 -10.03 7.16 -1.17
N THR A 89 -10.04 7.97 -2.23
CA THR A 89 -10.07 9.42 -2.11
C THR A 89 -11.46 9.96 -1.82
N MET A 90 -11.51 11.04 -1.05
CA MET A 90 -12.65 11.94 -0.97
C MET A 90 -12.17 13.35 -1.33
N LEU A 91 -12.88 14.00 -2.25
CA LEU A 91 -12.53 15.34 -2.75
C LEU A 91 -11.08 15.44 -3.29
N GLY A 92 -10.55 14.34 -3.86
CA GLY A 92 -9.23 14.30 -4.48
C GLY A 92 -8.06 14.06 -3.52
N SER A 93 -8.32 13.70 -2.26
CA SER A 93 -7.27 13.32 -1.29
C SER A 93 -7.60 11.98 -0.66
N CYS A 94 -6.57 11.15 -0.43
CA CYS A 94 -6.72 9.88 0.28
C CYS A 94 -7.27 10.12 1.69
N ILE A 95 -8.29 9.34 2.08
CA ILE A 95 -8.81 9.35 3.45
C ILE A 95 -7.84 8.56 4.32
N ASP A 96 -7.67 7.28 4.00
CA ASP A 96 -6.65 6.40 4.54
C ASP A 96 -5.52 6.26 3.54
N TRP A 97 -4.30 5.96 4.02
CA TRP A 97 -3.17 5.85 3.12
C TRP A 97 -1.98 5.11 3.69
N LEU A 98 -1.27 4.47 2.77
CA LEU A 98 0.13 4.09 2.95
C LEU A 98 0.99 5.11 2.21
N LYS A 99 1.96 5.72 2.89
CA LYS A 99 2.97 6.56 2.27
C LYS A 99 4.30 5.82 2.24
N ILE A 100 4.95 5.82 1.07
CA ILE A 100 6.26 5.21 0.84
C ILE A 100 7.17 6.28 0.25
N GLY A 101 8.25 6.61 0.97
CA GLY A 101 9.05 7.81 0.68
C GLY A 101 8.15 9.06 0.70
N ASP A 102 8.12 9.80 -0.41
CA ASP A 102 7.28 11.00 -0.56
C ASP A 102 5.89 10.73 -1.21
N HIS A 103 5.55 9.48 -1.48
CA HIS A 103 4.36 9.11 -2.27
C HIS A 103 3.26 8.51 -1.41
N THR A 104 2.05 9.04 -1.54
CA THR A 104 0.85 8.58 -0.83
C THR A 104 0.02 7.68 -1.74
N PHE A 105 -0.36 6.51 -1.23
CA PHE A 105 -1.11 5.47 -1.92
C PHE A 105 -2.43 5.19 -1.18
N CYS A 106 -3.53 5.09 -1.92
CA CYS A 106 -4.86 4.68 -1.43
C CYS A 106 -5.71 4.12 -2.58
N GLY A 107 -6.85 3.50 -2.29
CA GLY A 107 -7.69 2.84 -3.27
C GLY A 107 -7.37 1.34 -3.43
N SER A 108 -7.74 0.77 -4.57
CA SER A 108 -7.61 -0.67 -4.82
C SER A 108 -6.80 -0.95 -6.09
N ALA A 109 -5.90 -1.93 -6.01
CA ALA A 109 -5.16 -2.48 -7.14
C ALA A 109 -5.94 -3.56 -7.92
N ASP A 110 -7.19 -3.88 -7.54
CA ASP A 110 -8.00 -4.87 -8.25
C ASP A 110 -8.62 -4.27 -9.53
N ASP A 111 -8.49 -4.99 -10.65
CA ASP A 111 -8.92 -4.57 -12.01
C ASP A 111 -10.44 -4.40 -12.20
N ALA A 112 -11.23 -4.42 -11.13
CA ALA A 112 -12.69 -4.41 -11.19
C ALA A 112 -13.26 -2.99 -10.97
N PHE A 113 -13.52 -2.30 -12.09
CA PHE A 113 -14.41 -1.14 -12.25
C PHE A 113 -13.87 0.24 -11.78
N PHE A 114 -13.64 1.13 -12.74
CA PHE A 114 -13.25 2.56 -12.56
C PHE A 114 -12.12 2.81 -11.55
N THR A 115 -11.15 1.90 -11.47
CA THR A 115 -10.11 1.98 -10.45
C THR A 115 -9.21 3.18 -10.70
N HIS A 116 -9.11 4.01 -9.67
CA HIS A 116 -8.07 5.02 -9.55
C HIS A 116 -6.74 4.30 -9.79
N ASP A 117 -5.91 4.84 -10.68
CA ASP A 117 -4.52 4.43 -10.82
C ASP A 117 -3.86 4.57 -9.43
N VAL A 118 -3.75 3.46 -8.70
CA VAL A 118 -3.04 3.40 -7.42
C VAL A 118 -1.53 3.61 -7.63
N GLY A 119 -1.06 3.73 -8.88
CA GLY A 119 0.30 4.06 -9.23
C GLY A 119 1.25 2.86 -9.27
N PHE A 120 0.74 1.63 -9.12
CA PHE A 120 1.54 0.40 -9.20
C PHE A 120 0.75 -0.78 -9.82
N ASP A 121 1.49 -1.74 -10.36
CA ASP A 121 1.05 -3.02 -10.90
C ASP A 121 1.47 -4.12 -9.92
N ARG A 122 0.52 -4.93 -9.46
CA ARG A 122 0.75 -6.06 -8.53
C ARG A 122 1.75 -7.10 -9.06
N ASN A 123 1.90 -7.17 -10.39
CA ASN A 123 2.80 -8.11 -11.05
C ASN A 123 4.21 -7.54 -11.24
N GLN A 124 4.43 -6.29 -10.82
CA GLN A 124 5.66 -5.57 -11.04
C GLN A 124 6.47 -5.45 -9.75
N GLU A 125 7.76 -5.77 -9.85
CA GLU A 125 8.72 -5.47 -8.79
C GLU A 125 9.42 -4.14 -9.09
N TYR A 126 9.49 -3.27 -8.11
CA TYR A 126 10.04 -1.93 -8.22
C TYR A 126 11.38 -1.85 -7.49
N SER A 127 12.46 -1.60 -8.23
CA SER A 127 13.75 -1.29 -7.63
C SER A 127 13.75 0.15 -7.13
N THR A 128 14.08 0.35 -5.85
CA THR A 128 14.08 1.70 -5.27
C THR A 128 15.41 2.42 -5.43
N GLY A 129 16.49 1.77 -5.84
CA GLY A 129 17.80 2.45 -5.87
C GLY A 129 18.30 2.96 -4.51
N GLU A 130 17.51 2.81 -3.44
CA GLU A 130 17.76 3.37 -2.12
C GLU A 130 18.17 2.25 -1.15
N GLN A 131 19.07 2.60 -0.24
CA GLN A 131 19.43 1.78 0.93
C GLN A 131 18.44 1.97 2.09
N THR A 132 17.63 3.03 2.04
CA THR A 132 16.70 3.39 3.10
C THR A 132 15.38 3.85 2.51
N LEU A 133 14.27 3.36 3.06
CA LEU A 133 12.92 3.70 2.61
C LEU A 133 11.98 3.88 3.80
N ALA A 134 11.37 5.07 3.88
CA ALA A 134 10.41 5.39 4.92
C ALA A 134 9.00 4.93 4.52
N PHE A 135 8.29 4.34 5.47
CA PHE A 135 6.88 3.96 5.36
C PHE A 135 6.09 4.67 6.45
N HIS A 136 4.88 5.10 6.10
CA HIS A 136 3.95 5.71 7.04
C HIS A 136 2.54 5.24 6.73
N TRP A 137 1.94 4.53 7.67
CA TRP A 137 0.56 4.07 7.62
C TRP A 137 -0.35 4.98 8.44
N TYR A 138 -1.45 5.41 7.84
CA TYR A 138 -2.46 6.24 8.50
C TYR A 138 -3.86 5.76 8.17
N THR A 139 -4.70 5.68 9.21
CA THR A 139 -6.14 5.44 9.06
C THR A 139 -6.94 6.41 9.92
N ASP A 140 -8.07 6.87 9.40
CA ASP A 140 -9.01 7.69 10.13
C ASP A 140 -9.89 6.85 11.08
N TYR A 141 -10.97 7.43 11.62
CA TYR A 141 -11.84 6.76 12.59
C TYR A 141 -12.99 5.93 11.97
N MET A 142 -13.11 5.95 10.64
CA MET A 142 -14.28 5.48 9.90
C MET A 142 -13.98 4.20 9.11
N THR A 143 -14.21 4.21 7.79
CA THR A 143 -14.28 3.04 6.93
C THR A 143 -12.95 2.30 6.92
N THR A 144 -13.00 0.98 6.81
CA THR A 144 -11.82 0.16 6.59
C THR A 144 -12.05 -0.83 5.46
N ASP A 145 -10.95 -1.32 4.88
CA ASP A 145 -10.95 -2.37 3.84
C ASP A 145 -9.84 -3.40 4.16
N GLN A 146 -9.43 -4.21 3.19
CA GLN A 146 -8.50 -5.34 3.43
C GLN A 146 -7.05 -4.95 3.72
N GLY A 147 -6.63 -3.71 3.44
CA GLY A 147 -5.29 -3.21 3.74
C GLY A 147 -4.26 -3.56 2.67
N PHE A 148 -3.01 -3.78 3.06
CA PHE A 148 -1.89 -3.97 2.13
C PHE A 148 -0.98 -5.13 2.49
N ARG A 149 -0.31 -5.65 1.48
CA ARG A 149 0.79 -6.61 1.64
C ARG A 149 1.90 -6.21 0.69
N VAL A 150 2.97 -5.65 1.25
CA VAL A 150 4.14 -5.20 0.49
C VAL A 150 5.29 -6.15 0.75
N ILE A 151 5.74 -6.85 -0.28
CA ILE A 151 6.94 -7.69 -0.21
C ILE A 151 8.16 -6.76 -0.34
N LEU A 152 9.02 -6.77 0.67
CA LEU A 152 10.30 -6.06 0.67
C LEU A 152 11.43 -7.06 0.49
N LYS A 153 12.32 -6.81 -0.48
CA LYS A 153 13.47 -7.65 -0.77
C LYS A 153 14.76 -6.84 -0.67
N HIS A 154 15.81 -7.48 -0.16
CA HIS A 154 17.15 -6.90 -0.10
C HIS A 154 18.00 -7.41 -1.29
N LYS A 155 18.09 -6.64 -2.38
CA LYS A 155 18.81 -7.05 -3.60
C LYS A 155 20.22 -6.45 -3.63
N ASN A 156 21.21 -7.19 -4.13
CA ASN A 156 22.54 -6.63 -4.39
C ASN A 156 22.43 -5.49 -5.42
N ASP A 157 23.30 -4.47 -5.32
CA ASP A 157 23.42 -3.40 -6.31
C ASP A 157 23.45 -4.00 -7.74
N GLN A 158 22.52 -3.54 -8.57
CA GLN A 158 22.13 -4.19 -9.83
C GLN A 158 23.30 -4.66 -10.71
N SER A 159 23.46 -5.97 -10.92
CA SER A 159 24.30 -6.50 -12.02
C SER A 159 23.53 -6.72 -13.33
N LYS A 160 22.21 -6.49 -13.35
CA LYS A 160 21.39 -6.43 -14.56
C LYS A 160 20.04 -5.80 -14.23
N PRO A 161 19.54 -4.81 -14.99
CA PRO A 161 18.12 -4.47 -14.91
C PRO A 161 17.34 -5.73 -15.26
N ASP A 162 16.46 -6.15 -14.37
CA ASP A 162 15.56 -7.26 -14.64
C ASP A 162 14.76 -6.91 -15.91
N PHE A 163 14.31 -7.89 -16.68
CA PHE A 163 13.60 -7.61 -17.96
C PHE A 163 12.29 -6.83 -17.74
N PHE A 164 11.84 -6.77 -16.49
CA PHE A 164 10.69 -6.00 -16.01
C PHE A 164 11.11 -4.76 -15.20
N ASP A 165 12.39 -4.41 -15.10
CA ASP A 165 12.82 -3.27 -14.28
C ASP A 165 12.28 -1.95 -14.84
N ASN A 166 11.23 -1.43 -14.21
CA ASN A 166 10.71 -0.09 -14.42
C ASN A 166 11.19 0.87 -13.33
N SER A 167 12.38 0.63 -12.75
CA SER A 167 13.09 1.51 -11.82
C SER A 167 12.96 2.98 -12.21
N ASN A 168 13.13 3.34 -13.49
CA ASN A 168 12.94 4.72 -13.96
C ASN A 168 11.52 5.29 -13.71
N GLY A 169 10.47 4.49 -13.83
CA GLY A 169 9.09 4.90 -13.60
C GLY A 169 8.73 5.06 -12.12
N PHE A 170 9.28 4.20 -11.25
CA PHE A 170 9.08 4.31 -9.81
C PHE A 170 10.00 5.35 -9.17
N GLN A 171 11.26 5.42 -9.59
CA GLN A 171 12.20 6.48 -9.21
C GLN A 171 11.72 7.86 -9.64
N SER A 172 11.25 8.00 -10.89
CA SER A 172 10.69 9.29 -11.34
C SER A 172 9.44 9.68 -10.57
N ARG A 173 8.62 8.71 -10.14
CA ARG A 173 7.53 8.97 -9.19
C ARG A 173 8.14 9.43 -7.86
N LEU A 174 8.89 8.59 -7.14
CA LEU A 174 9.55 8.93 -5.86
C LEU A 174 10.21 10.32 -5.85
N THR A 175 10.84 10.72 -6.96
CA THR A 175 11.58 12.00 -7.10
C THR A 175 10.79 13.16 -7.71
N ALA A 176 9.62 12.96 -8.34
CA ALA A 176 8.83 14.03 -8.97
C ALA A 176 8.39 15.14 -7.99
N SER A 177 8.36 14.85 -6.68
CA SER A 177 8.11 15.86 -5.64
C SER A 177 9.25 16.85 -5.40
N LYS A 178 10.49 16.58 -5.85
CA LYS A 178 11.63 17.51 -5.62
C LYS A 178 11.58 18.75 -6.52
N LYS A 179 10.90 18.71 -7.67
CA LYS A 179 10.88 19.85 -8.62
C LYS A 179 9.77 20.88 -8.39
N HIS A 180 8.86 20.68 -7.43
CA HIS A 180 7.81 21.64 -7.10
C HIS A 180 8.08 22.49 -5.85
N LYS A 181 9.28 22.40 -5.24
CA LYS A 181 9.70 23.25 -4.10
C LYS A 181 10.73 24.35 -4.46
N GLU A 182 11.10 24.50 -5.73
CA GLU A 182 12.02 25.56 -6.21
C GLU A 182 11.44 26.40 -7.37
N GLN A 183 10.15 26.67 -7.35
CA GLN A 183 9.54 27.75 -8.16
C GLN A 183 8.63 28.63 -7.31
#